data_AF-A0A2V7QKL8-F1
#
_entry.id   AF-A0A2V7QKL8-F1
#
_cell.length_a   1.000
_cell.length_b   1.000
_cell.length_c   1.000
_cell.angle_alpha   90.00
_cell.angle_beta   90.00
_cell.angle_gamma   90.00
#
_symmetry.space_group_name_H-M   'P 1'
#
loop_
_entity.id
_entity.type
_entity.pdbx_description
1 polymer ?
#
loop_
_entity_poly.entity_id
_entity_poly.type
_entity_poly.pdbx_seq_one_letter_code
_entity_poly.pdbx_strand_id
1 'polypeptide(L)'
;MLKVFRTHLVPVPGRQVEIEACIPFRFRCRQSTSRCVLQYTLRLVERVAGEERRWEQSVTGVVYARAGEAERLWRESLAGDPRREIPQPWLVFEPVGFIPELAMLVEVFPYDRKLRDLRLVMGGDGGSLTTAVEPHLFADGWEPERRVIEPVRYRTELGAALRYTVEARHRAKAQRATRCCYLKVYRDDRGEATWRLLQRLSQPAAGRQYDVVAPLAYLGALRTLAIAQAPGTPLLHLLLGGHDPATTVRPVARAVAAFNQQDAEAVGISRAHTRADQLADVRHAARLVSWACPELRPVVGAVTAAVERGLPDVAAAPVHGDLKADHVFLERDGERVIFIDLDSVALGDPVRDPAHLWAYLTGGVGLDTVPAGRIRAAATAFVEEYFAHVPAAWRARFSLHCAGTLVEVASGIFRRQEPAWRDKVIAAVELARRALL
;
A
#
# COMPACT_ATOMS: atom_id res chain seq x y z
N MET A 1 2.45 1.79 -25.46
CA MET A 1 1.32 1.21 -24.70
C MET A 1 -0.05 1.76 -25.07
N LEU A 2 -0.29 3.09 -25.12
CA LEU A 2 -1.61 3.62 -25.50
C LEU A 2 -2.17 3.04 -26.80
N LYS A 3 -1.39 3.11 -27.90
CA LYS A 3 -1.78 2.54 -29.20
C LYS A 3 -2.03 1.02 -29.11
N VAL A 4 -1.16 0.30 -28.42
CA VAL A 4 -1.30 -1.14 -28.17
C VAL A 4 -2.63 -1.46 -27.49
N PHE A 5 -2.98 -0.78 -26.40
CA PHE A 5 -4.26 -1.04 -25.74
C PHE A 5 -5.48 -0.62 -26.57
N ARG A 6 -5.40 0.45 -27.37
CA ARG A 6 -6.47 0.81 -28.32
C ARG A 6 -6.70 -0.26 -29.39
N THR A 7 -5.64 -0.95 -29.82
CA THR A 7 -5.73 -2.00 -30.82
C THR A 7 -6.19 -3.33 -30.23
N HIS A 8 -5.75 -3.67 -29.02
CA HIS A 8 -5.89 -5.04 -28.49
C HIS A 8 -6.90 -5.21 -27.35
N LEU A 9 -7.33 -4.15 -26.66
CA LEU A 9 -8.41 -4.29 -25.68
C LEU A 9 -9.76 -4.34 -26.40
N VAL A 10 -10.47 -5.44 -26.22
CA VAL A 10 -11.76 -5.70 -26.87
C VAL A 10 -12.88 -5.24 -25.94
N PRO A 11 -13.68 -4.21 -26.28
CA PRO A 11 -14.86 -3.84 -25.51
C PRO A 11 -15.87 -4.99 -25.48
N VAL A 12 -16.57 -5.17 -24.36
CA VAL A 12 -17.67 -6.15 -24.33
C VAL A 12 -18.84 -5.70 -25.22
N PRO A 13 -19.68 -6.62 -25.72
CA PRO A 13 -20.79 -6.28 -26.60
C PRO A 13 -21.68 -5.17 -26.02
N GLY A 14 -21.95 -4.14 -26.82
CA GLY A 14 -22.83 -3.02 -26.45
C GLY A 14 -22.14 -1.85 -25.74
N ARG A 15 -20.82 -1.91 -25.47
CA ARG A 15 -20.05 -0.79 -24.92
C ARG A 15 -19.28 -0.07 -26.02
N GLN A 16 -19.33 1.26 -26.03
CA GLN A 16 -18.59 2.11 -26.96
C GLN A 16 -17.63 3.01 -26.18
N VAL A 17 -16.40 2.57 -26.02
CA VAL A 17 -15.42 3.21 -25.14
C VAL A 17 -14.15 3.57 -25.90
N GLU A 18 -13.69 4.80 -25.71
CA GLU A 18 -12.41 5.30 -26.19
C GLU A 18 -11.40 5.33 -25.03
N ILE A 19 -10.16 4.93 -25.32
CA ILE A 19 -9.02 5.07 -24.38
C ILE A 19 -8.32 6.40 -24.68
N GLU A 20 -8.56 7.45 -23.89
CA GLU A 20 -7.93 8.77 -24.06
C GLU A 20 -6.44 8.74 -23.66
N ALA A 21 -6.11 8.09 -22.55
CA ALA A 21 -4.75 8.06 -22.02
C ALA A 21 -4.38 6.69 -21.42
N CYS A 22 -3.09 6.40 -21.38
CA CYS A 22 -2.52 5.21 -20.76
C CYS A 22 -1.30 5.62 -19.94
N ILE A 23 -1.43 5.55 -18.62
CA ILE A 23 -0.42 6.03 -17.67
C ILE A 23 0.21 4.80 -17.00
N PRO A 24 1.53 4.57 -17.14
CA PRO A 24 2.22 3.56 -16.35
C PRO A 24 2.08 3.87 -14.86
N PHE A 25 1.60 2.90 -14.09
CA PHE A 25 1.34 3.07 -12.66
C PHE A 25 2.27 2.22 -11.81
N ARG A 26 2.62 1.02 -12.26
CA ARG A 26 3.49 0.14 -11.48
C ARG A 26 4.29 -0.81 -12.34
N PHE A 27 5.53 -1.04 -11.92
CA PHE A 27 6.41 -2.06 -12.45
C PHE A 27 6.85 -3.03 -11.34
N ARG A 28 6.85 -4.33 -11.64
CA ARG A 28 7.43 -5.36 -10.80
C ARG A 28 8.10 -6.43 -11.64
N CYS A 29 9.40 -6.62 -11.44
CA CYS A 29 10.12 -7.80 -11.91
C CYS A 29 10.17 -8.85 -10.80
N ARG A 30 9.63 -10.05 -11.05
CA ARG A 30 9.83 -11.21 -10.18
C ARG A 30 10.96 -12.06 -10.73
N GLN A 31 12.14 -11.95 -10.11
CA GLN A 31 13.30 -12.77 -10.44
C GLN A 31 13.05 -14.27 -10.14
N SER A 32 12.31 -14.59 -9.08
CA SER A 32 12.04 -15.99 -8.70
C SER A 32 11.08 -16.75 -9.61
N THR A 33 10.25 -16.03 -10.38
CA THR A 33 9.32 -16.64 -11.35
C THR A 33 9.57 -16.12 -12.77
N SER A 34 10.73 -15.48 -12.99
CA SER A 34 11.18 -14.90 -14.26
C SER A 34 10.07 -14.22 -15.06
N ARG A 35 9.35 -13.28 -14.43
CA ARG A 35 8.25 -12.55 -15.09
C ARG A 35 8.17 -11.09 -14.66
N CYS A 36 7.69 -10.24 -15.56
CA CYS A 36 7.42 -8.83 -15.31
C CYS A 36 5.92 -8.58 -15.25
N VAL A 37 5.50 -7.74 -14.30
CA VAL A 37 4.12 -7.29 -14.12
C VAL A 37 4.12 -5.78 -14.26
N LEU A 38 3.37 -5.29 -15.24
CA LEU A 38 3.24 -3.88 -15.57
C LEU A 38 1.77 -3.49 -15.37
N GLN A 39 1.51 -2.54 -14.50
CA GLN A 39 0.17 -2.02 -14.23
C GLN A 39 0.05 -0.64 -14.86
N TYR A 40 -1.08 -0.40 -15.51
CA TYR A 40 -1.41 0.83 -16.19
C TYR A 40 -2.78 1.35 -15.71
N THR A 41 -2.90 2.67 -15.64
CA THR A 41 -4.19 3.36 -15.50
C THR A 41 -4.59 3.88 -16.87
N LEU A 42 -5.74 3.41 -17.36
CA LEU A 42 -6.36 3.91 -18.58
C LEU A 42 -7.38 4.99 -18.21
N ARG A 43 -7.35 6.12 -18.91
CA ARG A 43 -8.45 7.09 -18.88
C ARG A 43 -9.39 6.77 -20.00
N LEU A 44 -10.64 6.49 -19.65
CA LEU A 44 -11.66 6.00 -20.57
C LEU A 44 -12.76 7.04 -20.73
N VAL A 45 -13.32 7.09 -21.95
CA VAL A 45 -14.49 7.91 -22.27
C VAL A 45 -15.52 7.06 -22.98
N GLU A 46 -16.75 7.16 -22.53
CA GLU A 46 -17.90 6.54 -23.18
C GLU A 46 -18.96 7.59 -23.45
N ARG A 47 -19.54 7.56 -24.66
CA ARG A 47 -20.59 8.48 -25.10
C ARG A 47 -21.87 7.69 -25.28
N VAL A 48 -22.88 7.98 -24.46
CA VAL A 48 -24.20 7.32 -24.51
C VAL A 48 -25.27 8.40 -24.55
N ALA A 49 -26.09 8.42 -25.60
CA ALA A 49 -27.22 9.33 -25.75
C ALA A 49 -26.87 10.83 -25.55
N GLY A 50 -25.66 11.26 -25.95
CA GLY A 50 -25.19 12.64 -25.80
C GLY A 50 -24.53 12.95 -24.45
N GLU A 51 -24.57 12.03 -23.47
CA GLU A 51 -23.80 12.13 -22.24
C GLU A 51 -22.40 11.56 -22.42
N GLU A 52 -21.38 12.29 -21.95
CA GLU A 52 -20.00 11.83 -21.92
C GLU A 52 -19.63 11.43 -20.49
N ARG A 53 -19.17 10.18 -20.33
CA ARG A 53 -18.72 9.63 -19.04
C ARG A 53 -17.22 9.38 -19.11
N ARG A 54 -16.49 9.92 -18.13
CA ARG A 54 -15.05 9.70 -17.96
C ARG A 54 -14.75 8.95 -16.67
N TRP A 55 -13.86 7.97 -16.74
CA TRP A 55 -13.36 7.27 -15.55
C TRP A 55 -11.98 6.65 -15.77
N GLU A 56 -11.40 6.12 -14.70
CA GLU A 56 -10.11 5.43 -14.74
C GLU A 56 -10.29 3.92 -14.60
N GLN A 57 -9.56 3.15 -15.40
CA GLN A 57 -9.58 1.69 -15.41
C GLN A 57 -8.16 1.14 -15.24
N SER A 58 -7.97 0.25 -14.27
CA SER A 58 -6.70 -0.47 -14.11
C SER A 58 -6.61 -1.63 -15.10
N VAL A 59 -5.47 -1.72 -15.79
CA VAL A 59 -5.11 -2.82 -16.70
C VAL A 59 -3.72 -3.31 -16.37
N THR A 60 -3.53 -4.63 -16.34
CA THR A 60 -2.24 -5.26 -16.04
C THR A 60 -1.75 -6.05 -17.22
N GLY A 61 -0.52 -5.77 -17.66
CA GLY A 61 0.25 -6.63 -18.55
C GLY A 61 1.21 -7.53 -17.78
N VAL A 62 1.25 -8.81 -18.13
CA VAL A 62 2.18 -9.80 -17.56
C VAL A 62 2.98 -10.45 -18.66
N VAL A 63 4.31 -10.34 -18.57
CA VAL A 63 5.27 -10.89 -19.53
C VAL A 63 6.12 -11.95 -18.82
N TYR A 64 6.31 -13.10 -19.44
CA TYR A 64 7.10 -14.22 -18.91
C TYR A 64 8.39 -14.39 -19.68
N ALA A 65 9.47 -14.79 -19.00
CA ALA A 65 10.74 -15.09 -19.66
C ALA A 65 10.64 -16.36 -20.53
N ARG A 66 9.78 -17.31 -20.15
CA ARG A 66 9.52 -18.52 -20.94
C ARG A 66 8.55 -18.18 -22.09
N ALA A 67 9.01 -18.41 -23.32
CA ALA A 67 8.18 -18.25 -24.51
C ALA A 67 6.90 -19.12 -24.44
N GLY A 68 5.79 -18.58 -24.95
CA GLY A 68 4.48 -19.26 -24.99
C GLY A 68 3.72 -19.33 -23.65
N GLU A 69 4.38 -19.03 -22.52
CA GLU A 69 3.76 -19.15 -21.19
C GLU A 69 2.59 -18.17 -20.98
N ALA A 70 2.72 -16.93 -21.47
CA ALA A 70 1.64 -15.95 -21.43
C ALA A 70 0.40 -16.41 -22.20
N GLU A 71 0.61 -16.97 -23.39
CA GLU A 71 -0.47 -17.44 -24.27
C GLU A 71 -1.16 -18.69 -23.70
N ARG A 72 -0.38 -19.63 -23.15
CA ARG A 72 -0.91 -20.80 -22.43
C ARG A 72 -1.84 -20.37 -21.30
N LEU A 73 -1.39 -19.46 -20.44
CA LEU A 73 -2.17 -18.96 -19.31
C LEU A 73 -3.41 -18.18 -19.75
N TRP A 74 -3.34 -17.42 -20.84
CA TRP A 74 -4.50 -16.76 -21.43
C TRP A 74 -5.57 -17.78 -21.86
N ARG A 75 -5.18 -18.84 -22.59
CA ARG A 75 -6.11 -19.90 -23.00
C ARG A 75 -6.75 -20.61 -21.80
N GLU A 76 -5.97 -20.90 -20.77
CA GLU A 76 -6.47 -21.49 -19.51
C GLU A 76 -7.49 -20.56 -18.82
N SER A 77 -7.23 -19.25 -18.79
CA SER A 77 -8.15 -18.27 -18.23
C SER A 77 -9.47 -18.19 -19.00
N LEU A 78 -9.47 -18.34 -20.33
CA LEU A 78 -10.70 -18.34 -21.13
C LEU A 78 -11.62 -19.53 -20.82
N ALA A 79 -11.06 -20.69 -20.45
CA ALA A 79 -11.84 -21.87 -20.10
C ALA A 79 -12.64 -21.70 -18.79
N GLY A 80 -12.28 -20.72 -17.95
CA GLY A 80 -12.88 -20.49 -16.63
C GLY A 80 -14.02 -19.47 -16.58
N ASP A 81 -14.59 -19.07 -17.73
CA ASP A 81 -15.56 -17.96 -17.85
C ASP A 81 -15.12 -16.69 -17.10
N PRO A 82 -14.15 -15.94 -17.66
CA PRO A 82 -13.52 -14.82 -16.95
C PRO A 82 -14.47 -13.66 -16.65
N ARG A 83 -15.66 -13.61 -17.26
CA ARG A 83 -16.67 -12.58 -17.02
C ARG A 83 -17.53 -12.87 -15.78
N ARG A 84 -17.60 -14.13 -15.38
CA ARG A 84 -18.39 -14.57 -14.24
C ARG A 84 -18.02 -13.77 -12.98
N GLU A 85 -19.04 -13.35 -12.23
CA GLU A 85 -18.91 -12.61 -10.96
C GLU A 85 -18.28 -11.21 -11.07
N ILE A 86 -17.97 -10.71 -12.28
CA ILE A 86 -17.56 -9.32 -12.45
C ILE A 86 -18.81 -8.43 -12.45
N PRO A 87 -18.85 -7.37 -11.63
CA PRO A 87 -20.01 -6.49 -11.61
C PRO A 87 -20.12 -5.71 -12.93
N GLN A 88 -21.35 -5.55 -13.43
CA GLN A 88 -21.64 -4.87 -14.71
C GLN A 88 -20.96 -3.50 -14.90
N PRO A 89 -20.87 -2.61 -13.88
CA PRO A 89 -20.17 -1.33 -14.04
C PRO A 89 -18.68 -1.46 -14.40
N TRP A 90 -18.05 -2.58 -14.03
CA TRP A 90 -16.63 -2.85 -14.28
C TRP A 90 -16.38 -3.69 -15.54
N LEU A 91 -17.42 -4.30 -16.11
CA LEU A 91 -17.31 -5.15 -17.29
C LEU A 91 -17.32 -4.30 -18.57
N VAL A 92 -16.22 -3.59 -18.80
CA VAL A 92 -16.05 -2.65 -19.93
C VAL A 92 -15.37 -3.32 -21.13
N PHE A 93 -14.31 -4.07 -20.84
CA PHE A 93 -13.53 -4.85 -21.81
C PHE A 93 -13.61 -6.33 -21.47
N GLU A 94 -13.22 -7.19 -22.40
CA GLU A 94 -12.92 -8.59 -22.08
C GLU A 94 -11.94 -8.64 -20.88
N PRO A 95 -12.24 -9.40 -19.81
CA PRO A 95 -11.46 -9.32 -18.58
C PRO A 95 -10.03 -9.84 -18.73
N VAL A 96 -9.79 -10.66 -19.75
CA VAL A 96 -8.51 -11.27 -20.07
C VAL A 96 -8.24 -11.21 -21.58
N GLY A 97 -7.01 -10.88 -21.96
CA GLY A 97 -6.57 -10.82 -23.35
C GLY A 97 -5.12 -11.25 -23.53
N PHE A 98 -4.71 -11.38 -24.79
CA PHE A 98 -3.33 -11.68 -25.16
C PHE A 98 -2.86 -10.75 -26.27
N ILE A 99 -1.66 -10.19 -26.11
CA ILE A 99 -1.02 -9.30 -27.08
C ILE A 99 0.20 -10.04 -27.66
N PRO A 100 0.08 -10.61 -28.88
CA PRO A 100 1.10 -11.47 -29.47
C PRO A 100 2.46 -10.81 -29.62
N GLU A 101 2.49 -9.56 -30.12
CA GLU A 101 3.74 -8.84 -30.41
C GLU A 101 4.54 -8.46 -29.15
N LEU A 102 3.90 -8.52 -27.97
CA LEU A 102 4.55 -8.33 -26.67
C LEU A 102 4.68 -9.63 -25.87
N ALA A 103 4.19 -10.76 -26.40
CA ALA A 103 4.02 -12.02 -25.66
C ALA A 103 3.41 -11.80 -24.26
N MET A 104 2.36 -10.97 -24.21
CA MET A 104 1.86 -10.40 -22.96
C MET A 104 0.43 -10.85 -22.67
N LEU A 105 0.22 -11.41 -21.49
CA LEU A 105 -1.10 -11.64 -20.92
C LEU A 105 -1.63 -10.32 -20.36
N VAL A 106 -2.88 -9.99 -20.65
CA VAL A 106 -3.55 -8.77 -20.18
C VAL A 106 -4.72 -9.14 -19.28
N GLU A 107 -4.79 -8.51 -18.10
CA GLU A 107 -5.86 -8.67 -17.11
C GLU A 107 -6.48 -7.29 -16.82
N VAL A 108 -7.81 -7.17 -16.93
CA VAL A 108 -8.57 -5.93 -16.69
C VAL A 108 -9.24 -6.01 -15.32
N PHE A 109 -8.95 -5.05 -14.43
CA PHE A 109 -9.56 -5.01 -13.10
C PHE A 109 -11.10 -4.99 -13.18
N PRO A 110 -11.82 -5.74 -12.33
CA PRO A 110 -11.37 -6.46 -11.14
C PRO A 110 -10.92 -7.91 -11.38
N TYR A 111 -10.78 -8.35 -12.63
CA TYR A 111 -10.18 -9.66 -12.90
C TYR A 111 -8.70 -9.65 -12.54
N ASP A 112 -8.34 -10.54 -11.62
CA ASP A 112 -6.96 -10.81 -11.22
C ASP A 112 -6.86 -12.30 -10.88
N ARG A 113 -6.08 -13.04 -11.66
CA ARG A 113 -5.99 -14.51 -11.50
C ARG A 113 -5.38 -14.94 -10.16
N LYS A 114 -4.66 -14.05 -9.49
CA LYS A 114 -4.01 -14.28 -8.19
C LYS A 114 -4.79 -13.68 -7.02
N LEU A 115 -5.72 -12.76 -7.28
CA LEU A 115 -6.72 -12.26 -6.33
C LEU A 115 -8.12 -12.70 -6.76
N ARG A 116 -8.36 -14.01 -6.74
CA ARG A 116 -9.56 -14.64 -7.34
C ARG A 116 -10.86 -14.09 -6.77
N ASP A 117 -10.86 -13.75 -5.48
CA ASP A 117 -12.04 -13.32 -4.75
C ASP A 117 -12.32 -11.81 -4.91
N LEU A 118 -11.41 -11.06 -5.56
CA LEU A 118 -11.55 -9.61 -5.75
C LEU A 118 -12.84 -9.24 -6.49
N ARG A 119 -13.18 -9.97 -7.57
CA ARG A 119 -14.41 -9.72 -8.33
C ARG A 119 -15.67 -9.96 -7.50
N LEU A 120 -15.65 -10.99 -6.63
CA LEU A 120 -16.75 -11.29 -5.70
C LEU A 120 -16.94 -10.17 -4.68
N VAL A 121 -15.83 -9.69 -4.09
CA VAL A 121 -15.87 -8.58 -3.13
C VAL A 121 -16.39 -7.31 -3.83
N MET A 122 -15.90 -7.00 -5.03
CA MET A 122 -16.40 -5.85 -5.81
C MET A 122 -17.88 -5.96 -6.17
N GLY A 123 -18.42 -7.18 -6.26
CA GLY A 123 -19.85 -7.45 -6.46
C GLY A 123 -20.68 -7.52 -5.18
N GLY A 124 -20.08 -7.36 -3.99
CA GLY A 124 -20.76 -7.44 -2.70
C GLY A 124 -21.10 -8.87 -2.24
N ASP A 125 -20.35 -9.86 -2.72
CA ASP A 125 -20.30 -11.29 -2.32
C ASP A 125 -21.61 -12.08 -2.09
N GLY A 126 -22.76 -11.56 -2.54
CA GLY A 126 -24.05 -12.24 -2.34
C GLY A 126 -24.57 -12.19 -0.91
N GLY A 127 -24.03 -11.30 -0.06
CA GLY A 127 -24.61 -10.92 1.23
C GLY A 127 -23.75 -11.23 2.46
N SER A 128 -22.76 -12.12 2.35
CA SER A 128 -21.87 -12.49 3.46
C SER A 128 -21.09 -11.28 4.02
N LEU A 129 -20.58 -10.42 3.14
CA LEU A 129 -19.91 -9.17 3.45
C LEU A 129 -20.86 -8.23 4.20
N THR A 130 -22.10 -8.11 3.71
CA THR A 130 -23.10 -7.23 4.33
C THR A 130 -23.42 -7.69 5.74
N THR A 131 -23.66 -8.99 5.94
CA THR A 131 -23.95 -9.58 7.25
C THR A 131 -22.78 -9.44 8.22
N ALA A 132 -21.55 -9.59 7.75
CA ALA A 132 -20.37 -9.52 8.61
C ALA A 132 -19.95 -8.09 8.98
N VAL A 133 -20.24 -7.10 8.13
CA VAL A 133 -19.68 -5.74 8.29
C VAL A 133 -20.72 -4.71 8.74
N GLU A 134 -21.94 -4.75 8.21
CA GLU A 134 -22.93 -3.70 8.47
C GLU A 134 -23.35 -3.55 9.93
N PRO A 135 -23.45 -4.62 10.75
CA PRO A 135 -23.72 -4.49 12.19
C PRO A 135 -22.66 -3.68 12.95
N HIS A 136 -21.44 -3.55 12.41
CA HIS A 136 -20.40 -2.69 12.99
C HIS A 136 -20.51 -1.23 12.55
N LEU A 137 -21.21 -0.95 11.44
CA LEU A 137 -21.38 0.41 10.91
C LEU A 137 -22.62 1.09 11.46
N PHE A 138 -23.67 0.32 11.70
CA PHE A 138 -24.95 0.80 12.18
C PHE A 138 -25.50 -0.11 13.28
N ALA A 139 -26.07 0.51 14.31
CA ALA A 139 -26.85 -0.18 15.32
C ALA A 139 -28.22 -0.62 14.75
N ASP A 140 -28.99 -1.36 15.55
CA ASP A 140 -30.34 -1.77 15.20
C ASP A 140 -31.25 -0.58 14.85
N GLY A 141 -32.16 -0.80 13.90
CA GLY A 141 -33.14 0.21 13.44
C GLY A 141 -32.69 1.06 12.24
N TRP A 142 -31.45 0.90 11.78
CA TRP A 142 -31.00 1.47 10.52
C TRP A 142 -31.27 0.50 9.36
N GLU A 143 -31.88 0.99 8.29
CA GLU A 143 -32.12 0.26 7.05
C GLU A 143 -31.16 0.76 5.96
N PRO A 144 -30.22 -0.08 5.48
CA PRO A 144 -29.33 0.29 4.38
C PRO A 144 -30.12 0.53 3.07
N GLU A 145 -29.90 1.68 2.45
CA GLU A 145 -30.53 2.09 1.19
C GLU A 145 -29.59 1.89 -0.01
N ARG A 146 -28.28 2.17 0.17
CA ARG A 146 -27.29 2.13 -0.92
C ARG A 146 -25.93 1.65 -0.43
N ARG A 147 -25.27 0.86 -1.28
CA ARG A 147 -23.95 0.27 -1.04
C ARG A 147 -23.03 0.59 -2.20
N VAL A 148 -21.83 1.05 -1.89
CA VAL A 148 -20.80 1.37 -2.90
C VAL A 148 -19.48 0.79 -2.46
N ILE A 149 -18.82 0.07 -3.37
CA ILE A 149 -17.46 -0.44 -3.19
C ILE A 149 -16.58 0.21 -4.25
N GLU A 150 -15.56 0.93 -3.79
CA GLU A 150 -14.62 1.67 -4.65
C GLU A 150 -13.19 1.20 -4.38
N PRO A 151 -12.36 0.97 -5.42
CA PRO A 151 -10.95 0.70 -5.20
C PRO A 151 -10.24 1.97 -4.72
N VAL A 152 -9.59 1.86 -3.56
CA VAL A 152 -8.70 2.92 -3.03
C VAL A 152 -7.26 2.64 -3.46
N ARG A 153 -6.86 1.37 -3.42
CA ARG A 153 -5.54 0.93 -3.83
C ARG A 153 -5.60 -0.48 -4.37
N TYR A 154 -5.14 -0.69 -5.59
CA TYR A 154 -5.04 -2.01 -6.19
C TYR A 154 -3.58 -2.35 -6.50
N ARG A 155 -3.06 -3.41 -5.88
CA ARG A 155 -1.71 -3.93 -6.09
C ARG A 155 -1.82 -5.29 -6.79
N THR A 156 -1.76 -5.31 -8.12
CA THR A 156 -1.97 -6.53 -8.91
C THR A 156 -1.22 -7.75 -8.35
N GLU A 157 -1.96 -8.82 -8.18
CA GLU A 157 -1.59 -10.14 -7.66
C GLU A 157 -1.09 -10.14 -6.20
N LEU A 158 -1.25 -9.05 -5.46
CA LEU A 158 -0.86 -8.93 -4.04
C LEU A 158 -2.04 -8.69 -3.13
N GLY A 159 -2.86 -7.70 -3.47
CA GLY A 159 -4.04 -7.35 -2.71
C GLY A 159 -4.69 -6.07 -3.21
N ALA A 160 -5.88 -5.79 -2.69
CA ALA A 160 -6.61 -4.56 -2.94
C ALA A 160 -7.14 -3.99 -1.61
N ALA A 161 -7.09 -2.67 -1.46
CA ALA A 161 -7.81 -1.94 -0.45
C ALA A 161 -8.99 -1.23 -1.12
N LEU A 162 -10.19 -1.51 -0.64
CA LEU A 162 -11.45 -1.00 -1.17
C LEU A 162 -12.14 -0.18 -0.09
N ARG A 163 -12.80 0.91 -0.45
CA ARG A 163 -13.70 1.64 0.44
C ARG A 163 -15.09 1.07 0.27
N TYR A 164 -15.69 0.62 1.37
CA TYR A 164 -17.08 0.19 1.41
C TYR A 164 -17.92 1.27 2.10
N THR A 165 -18.81 1.90 1.35
CA THR A 165 -19.68 2.98 1.83
C THR A 165 -21.12 2.49 1.84
N VAL A 166 -21.79 2.69 2.96
CA VAL A 166 -23.19 2.31 3.16
C VAL A 166 -23.98 3.57 3.57
N GLU A 167 -25.01 3.87 2.80
CA GLU A 167 -26.01 4.88 3.11
C GLU A 167 -27.22 4.16 3.72
N ALA A 168 -27.69 4.63 4.88
CA ALA A 168 -28.80 4.00 5.60
C ALA A 168 -29.76 5.05 6.17
N ARG A 169 -30.99 4.61 6.42
CA ARG A 169 -32.08 5.42 6.98
C ARG A 169 -32.64 4.78 8.25
N HIS A 170 -32.83 5.58 9.29
CA HIS A 170 -33.52 5.17 10.51
C HIS A 170 -34.95 5.75 10.51
N ARG A 171 -35.94 4.95 10.11
CA ARG A 171 -37.33 5.43 9.90
C ARG A 171 -37.95 6.07 11.14
N ALA A 172 -37.85 5.42 12.30
CA ALA A 172 -38.47 5.92 13.52
C ALA A 172 -37.88 7.24 14.05
N LYS A 173 -36.68 7.63 13.59
CA LYS A 173 -36.01 8.88 13.97
C LYS A 173 -35.97 9.88 12.82
N ALA A 174 -36.52 9.52 11.65
CA ALA A 174 -36.42 10.27 10.40
C ALA A 174 -34.98 10.71 10.06
N GLN A 175 -33.98 9.87 10.35
CA GLN A 175 -32.56 10.18 10.14
C GLN A 175 -32.00 9.42 8.93
N ARG A 176 -31.01 10.02 8.28
CA ARG A 176 -30.14 9.38 7.29
C ARG A 176 -28.69 9.51 7.72
N ALA A 177 -27.89 8.50 7.42
CA ALA A 177 -26.47 8.52 7.70
C ALA A 177 -25.70 7.73 6.65
N THR A 178 -24.48 8.19 6.39
CA THR A 178 -23.50 7.49 5.56
C THR A 178 -22.36 7.09 6.45
N ARG A 179 -21.96 5.82 6.36
CA ARG A 179 -20.84 5.25 7.10
C ARG A 179 -19.95 4.48 6.14
N CYS A 180 -18.66 4.40 6.43
CA CYS A 180 -17.74 3.64 5.61
C CYS A 180 -16.71 2.87 6.43
N CYS A 181 -16.19 1.83 5.80
CA CYS A 181 -15.05 1.05 6.27
C CYS A 181 -14.15 0.69 5.09
N TYR A 182 -13.03 0.04 5.36
CA TYR A 182 -12.10 -0.41 4.33
C TYR A 182 -12.01 -1.93 4.30
N LEU A 183 -12.00 -2.50 3.09
CA LEU A 183 -11.86 -3.92 2.84
C LEU A 183 -10.48 -4.17 2.25
N LYS A 184 -9.66 -4.99 2.91
CA LYS A 184 -8.36 -5.44 2.41
C LYS A 184 -8.52 -6.87 1.89
N VAL A 185 -8.48 -7.03 0.58
CA VAL A 185 -8.52 -8.32 -0.11
C VAL A 185 -7.10 -8.85 -0.24
N TYR A 186 -6.84 -10.05 0.24
CA TYR A 186 -5.53 -10.70 0.22
C TYR A 186 -5.49 -11.85 -0.78
N ARG A 187 -4.31 -12.09 -1.35
CA ARG A 187 -4.06 -13.27 -2.19
C ARG A 187 -3.89 -14.58 -1.39
N ASP A 188 -3.56 -14.44 -0.12
CA ASP A 188 -3.12 -15.51 0.79
C ASP A 188 -3.70 -15.26 2.19
N ASP A 189 -3.43 -16.17 3.12
CA ASP A 189 -4.09 -16.17 4.43
C ASP A 189 -3.48 -15.14 5.41
N ARG A 190 -2.61 -14.23 4.92
CA ARG A 190 -2.03 -13.16 5.74
C ARG A 190 -3.08 -12.26 6.39
N GLY A 191 -4.22 -12.06 5.73
CA GLY A 191 -5.30 -11.23 6.27
C GLY A 191 -5.84 -11.73 7.61
N GLU A 192 -5.86 -13.06 7.83
CA GLU A 192 -6.32 -13.64 9.09
C GLU A 192 -5.33 -13.36 10.23
N ALA A 193 -4.03 -13.48 9.95
CA ALA A 193 -2.98 -13.15 10.90
C ALA A 193 -3.01 -11.67 11.28
N THR A 194 -3.16 -10.77 10.30
CA THR A 194 -3.34 -9.33 10.55
C THR A 194 -4.59 -9.07 11.40
N TRP A 195 -5.71 -9.73 11.10
CA TRP A 195 -6.96 -9.57 11.86
C TRP A 195 -6.76 -9.91 13.35
N ARG A 196 -6.15 -11.07 13.66
CA ARG A 196 -5.86 -11.49 15.03
C ARG A 196 -4.89 -10.54 15.75
N LEU A 197 -3.90 -10.00 15.03
CA LEU A 197 -2.99 -8.99 15.57
C LEU A 197 -3.75 -7.70 15.92
N LEU A 198 -4.56 -7.20 14.99
CA LEU A 198 -5.38 -6.01 15.23
C LEU A 198 -6.34 -6.22 16.41
N GLN A 199 -6.95 -7.39 16.57
CA GLN A 199 -7.85 -7.66 17.70
C GLN A 199 -7.13 -7.50 19.05
N ARG A 200 -5.88 -7.98 19.14
CA ARG A 200 -5.05 -7.84 20.35
C ARG A 200 -4.60 -6.38 20.54
N LEU A 201 -4.11 -5.74 19.49
CA LEU A 201 -3.68 -4.33 19.55
C LEU A 201 -4.83 -3.35 19.77
N SER A 202 -6.07 -3.68 19.42
CA SER A 202 -7.23 -2.83 19.69
C SER A 202 -7.71 -2.90 21.15
N GLN A 203 -7.22 -3.85 21.95
CA GLN A 203 -7.57 -3.88 23.37
C GLN A 203 -6.97 -2.66 24.09
N PRO A 204 -7.71 -2.03 25.02
CA PRO A 204 -7.18 -0.92 25.81
C PRO A 204 -5.97 -1.35 26.62
N ALA A 205 -4.91 -0.54 26.60
CA ALA A 205 -3.71 -0.76 27.41
C ALA A 205 -3.33 0.56 28.10
N ALA A 206 -3.21 0.54 29.42
CA ALA A 206 -2.88 1.73 30.21
C ALA A 206 -1.52 2.30 29.80
N GLY A 207 -1.45 3.62 29.60
CA GLY A 207 -0.21 4.30 29.23
C GLY A 207 0.22 4.14 27.76
N ARG A 208 -0.56 3.44 26.92
CA ARG A 208 -0.25 3.31 25.48
C ARG A 208 -0.48 4.64 24.77
N GLN A 209 0.53 5.11 24.05
CA GLN A 209 0.54 6.41 23.36
C GLN A 209 0.03 6.34 21.91
N TYR A 210 -0.61 5.23 21.54
CA TYR A 210 -1.15 5.02 20.20
C TYR A 210 -2.32 4.04 20.23
N ASP A 211 -3.10 4.07 19.16
CA ASP A 211 -4.12 3.08 18.85
C ASP A 211 -3.88 2.49 17.46
N VAL A 212 -4.64 1.46 17.13
CA VAL A 212 -4.68 0.88 15.79
C VAL A 212 -6.11 0.91 15.27
N VAL A 213 -6.25 0.91 13.94
CA VAL A 213 -7.57 0.77 13.32
C VAL A 213 -8.31 -0.47 13.82
N ALA A 214 -9.59 -0.28 14.19
CA ALA A 214 -10.39 -1.38 14.71
C ALA A 214 -10.66 -2.45 13.62
N PRO A 215 -10.36 -3.72 13.88
CA PRO A 215 -10.76 -4.82 13.00
C PRO A 215 -12.26 -5.05 13.17
N LEU A 216 -13.01 -5.00 12.08
CA LEU A 216 -14.46 -5.24 12.10
C LEU A 216 -14.74 -6.74 11.93
N ALA A 217 -14.24 -7.33 10.85
CA ALA A 217 -14.47 -8.73 10.52
C ALA A 217 -13.37 -9.30 9.62
N TYR A 218 -13.19 -10.62 9.64
CA TYR A 218 -12.41 -11.33 8.65
C TYR A 218 -13.26 -12.39 7.96
N LEU A 219 -13.39 -12.28 6.64
CA LEU A 219 -14.15 -13.18 5.78
C LEU A 219 -13.19 -14.18 5.14
N GLY A 220 -12.99 -15.33 5.80
CA GLY A 220 -12.02 -16.35 5.36
C GLY A 220 -12.25 -16.85 3.94
N ALA A 221 -13.51 -17.08 3.56
CA ALA A 221 -13.89 -17.51 2.21
C ALA A 221 -13.49 -16.51 1.10
N LEU A 222 -13.35 -15.23 1.44
CA LEU A 222 -12.96 -14.16 0.52
C LEU A 222 -11.56 -13.63 0.77
N ARG A 223 -10.85 -14.21 1.75
CA ARG A 223 -9.57 -13.69 2.28
C ARG A 223 -9.59 -12.17 2.45
N THR A 224 -10.67 -11.65 3.03
CA THR A 224 -10.93 -10.21 3.10
C THR A 224 -11.05 -9.75 4.55
N LEU A 225 -10.24 -8.77 4.93
CA LEU A 225 -10.28 -8.12 6.23
C LEU A 225 -11.03 -6.80 6.12
N ALA A 226 -12.11 -6.64 6.87
CA ALA A 226 -12.80 -5.37 7.06
C ALA A 226 -12.21 -4.62 8.27
N ILE A 227 -11.80 -3.38 8.08
CA ILE A 227 -11.29 -2.49 9.13
C ILE A 227 -12.08 -1.18 9.15
N ALA A 228 -12.24 -0.59 10.33
CA ALA A 228 -12.89 0.69 10.49
C ALA A 228 -12.19 1.81 9.68
N GLN A 229 -12.89 2.90 9.42
CA GLN A 229 -12.22 4.13 9.03
C GLN A 229 -11.42 4.66 10.23
N ALA A 230 -10.12 4.91 10.03
CA ALA A 230 -9.30 5.52 11.07
C ALA A 230 -9.81 6.95 11.39
N PRO A 231 -9.96 7.31 12.68
CA PRO A 231 -10.30 8.68 13.06
C PRO A 231 -9.12 9.61 12.81
N GLY A 232 -9.39 10.92 12.77
CA GLY A 232 -8.37 11.94 12.60
C GLY A 232 -7.92 12.19 11.16
N THR A 233 -6.76 12.82 11.02
CA THR A 233 -6.19 13.26 9.74
C THR A 233 -4.85 12.55 9.50
N PRO A 234 -4.57 12.03 8.29
CA PRO A 234 -3.25 11.47 7.97
C PRO A 234 -2.13 12.48 8.21
N LEU A 235 -1.01 12.05 8.78
CA LEU A 235 0.19 12.88 8.98
C LEU A 235 0.63 13.54 7.66
N LEU A 236 0.57 12.80 6.55
CA LEU A 236 0.87 13.31 5.21
C LEU A 236 0.03 14.56 4.87
N HIS A 237 -1.27 14.53 5.17
CA HIS A 237 -2.17 15.65 4.87
C HIS A 237 -1.90 16.86 5.77
N LEU A 238 -1.54 16.65 7.04
CA LEU A 238 -1.17 17.74 7.95
C LEU A 238 0.12 18.44 7.49
N LEU A 239 1.09 17.67 7.02
CA LEU A 239 2.33 18.21 6.45
C LEU A 239 2.06 19.01 5.17
N LEU A 240 1.19 18.52 4.28
CA LEU A 240 0.75 19.22 3.07
C LEU A 240 -0.06 20.48 3.39
N GLY A 241 -0.88 20.45 4.45
CA GLY A 241 -1.71 21.56 4.90
C GLY A 241 -0.93 22.68 5.60
N GLY A 242 0.39 22.55 5.74
CA GLY A 242 1.22 23.61 6.33
C GLY A 242 1.10 23.73 7.86
N HIS A 243 0.63 22.69 8.55
CA HIS A 243 0.67 22.61 10.02
C HIS A 243 2.13 22.63 10.51
N ASP A 244 2.37 23.19 11.70
CA ASP A 244 3.72 23.23 12.25
C ASP A 244 4.31 21.81 12.33
N PRO A 245 5.45 21.54 11.65
CA PRO A 245 5.94 20.18 11.53
C PRO A 245 6.34 19.59 12.88
N ALA A 246 6.89 20.39 13.79
CA ALA A 246 7.38 19.91 15.08
C ALA A 246 6.22 19.43 15.97
N THR A 247 5.17 20.23 16.11
CA THR A 247 3.96 19.85 16.87
C THR A 247 3.27 18.63 16.26
N THR A 248 3.32 18.46 14.94
CA THR A 248 2.66 17.34 14.26
C THR A 248 3.42 16.01 14.40
N VAL A 249 4.76 16.02 14.31
CA VAL A 249 5.55 14.77 14.29
C VAL A 249 5.97 14.27 15.66
N ARG A 250 6.05 15.13 16.69
CA ARG A 250 6.47 14.72 18.03
C ARG A 250 5.53 13.68 18.68
N PRO A 251 4.19 13.83 18.62
CA PRO A 251 3.29 12.76 19.08
C PRO A 251 3.51 11.44 18.34
N VAL A 252 3.78 11.50 17.04
CA VAL A 252 4.06 10.31 16.21
C VAL A 252 5.36 9.63 16.64
N ALA A 253 6.42 10.40 16.91
CA ALA A 253 7.68 9.86 17.41
C ALA A 253 7.51 9.11 18.73
N ARG A 254 6.74 9.68 19.66
CA ARG A 254 6.41 9.04 20.94
C ARG A 254 5.59 7.75 20.75
N ALA A 255 4.58 7.79 19.90
CA ALA A 255 3.78 6.62 19.54
C ALA A 255 4.62 5.48 18.93
N VAL A 256 5.55 5.81 18.03
CA VAL A 256 6.46 4.84 17.40
C VAL A 256 7.45 4.28 18.43
N ALA A 257 8.01 5.13 19.29
CA ALA A 257 8.88 4.70 20.39
C ALA A 257 8.15 3.76 21.37
N ALA A 258 6.88 4.04 21.67
CA ALA A 258 6.04 3.17 22.49
C ALA A 258 5.76 1.83 21.79
N PHE A 259 5.42 1.85 20.49
CA PHE A 259 5.22 0.63 19.70
C PHE A 259 6.48 -0.24 19.69
N ASN A 260 7.65 0.36 19.42
CA ASN A 260 8.92 -0.36 19.30
C ASN A 260 9.47 -0.91 20.63
N GLN A 261 8.89 -0.54 21.76
CA GLN A 261 9.28 -1.02 23.09
C GLN A 261 8.22 -1.94 23.73
N GLN A 262 7.15 -2.28 23.01
CA GLN A 262 6.16 -3.19 23.52
C GLN A 262 6.72 -4.59 23.73
N ASP A 263 6.18 -5.27 24.74
CA ASP A 263 6.35 -6.70 24.90
C ASP A 263 5.64 -7.43 23.74
N ALA A 264 6.46 -8.00 22.86
CA ALA A 264 6.01 -8.68 21.66
C ALA A 264 5.16 -9.91 21.94
N GLU A 265 5.40 -10.62 23.06
CA GLU A 265 4.60 -11.78 23.46
C GLU A 265 3.22 -11.33 23.91
N ALA A 266 3.15 -10.26 24.70
CA ALA A 266 1.90 -9.69 25.19
C ALA A 266 0.98 -9.23 24.04
N VAL A 267 1.53 -8.62 22.99
CA VAL A 267 0.76 -8.23 21.80
C VAL A 267 0.72 -9.29 20.71
N GLY A 268 1.44 -10.39 20.93
CA GLY A 268 1.37 -11.60 20.13
C GLY A 268 1.94 -11.48 18.72
N ILE A 269 3.02 -10.73 18.56
CA ILE A 269 3.77 -10.61 17.32
C ILE A 269 4.76 -11.77 17.25
N SER A 270 4.52 -12.71 16.34
CA SER A 270 5.36 -13.92 16.19
C SER A 270 6.24 -13.90 14.95
N ARG A 271 5.88 -13.13 13.93
CA ARG A 271 6.67 -12.99 12.70
C ARG A 271 7.96 -12.26 13.03
N ALA A 272 9.10 -12.83 12.65
CA ALA A 272 10.40 -12.19 12.79
C ALA A 272 11.00 -11.81 11.43
N HIS A 273 11.71 -10.69 11.42
CA HIS A 273 12.55 -10.17 10.34
C HIS A 273 13.97 -10.07 10.87
N THR A 274 14.79 -11.00 10.41
CA THR A 274 16.19 -11.06 10.81
C THR A 274 16.99 -9.97 10.10
N ARG A 275 18.21 -9.72 10.60
CA ARG A 275 19.21 -8.93 9.87
C ARG A 275 19.40 -9.43 8.43
N ALA A 276 19.43 -10.75 8.23
CA ALA A 276 19.61 -11.34 6.91
C ALA A 276 18.46 -10.98 5.95
N ASP A 277 17.22 -10.98 6.46
CA ASP A 277 16.03 -10.56 5.70
C ASP A 277 16.11 -9.08 5.33
N GLN A 278 16.50 -8.21 6.27
CA GLN A 278 16.69 -6.79 6.00
C GLN A 278 17.78 -6.56 4.93
N LEU A 279 18.92 -7.22 5.03
CA LEU A 279 19.98 -7.11 4.02
C LEU A 279 19.52 -7.69 2.66
N ALA A 280 18.63 -8.68 2.64
CA ALA A 280 18.04 -9.18 1.41
C ALA A 280 17.14 -8.12 0.73
N ASP A 281 16.35 -7.38 1.51
CA ASP A 281 15.53 -6.26 1.01
C ASP A 281 16.39 -5.15 0.40
N VAL A 282 17.43 -4.71 1.12
CA VAL A 282 18.37 -3.67 0.64
C VAL A 282 19.08 -4.15 -0.63
N ARG A 283 19.59 -5.39 -0.66
CA ARG A 283 20.22 -5.95 -1.87
C ARG A 283 19.26 -6.03 -3.04
N HIS A 284 18.00 -6.41 -2.80
CA HIS A 284 17.00 -6.46 -3.86
C HIS A 284 16.71 -5.06 -4.41
N ALA A 285 16.55 -4.07 -3.54
CA ALA A 285 16.39 -2.68 -3.92
C ALA A 285 17.59 -2.16 -4.72
N ALA A 286 18.80 -2.42 -4.24
CA ALA A 286 20.07 -2.04 -4.89
C ALA A 286 20.19 -2.61 -6.29
N ARG A 287 19.87 -3.91 -6.48
CA ARG A 287 19.85 -4.54 -7.82
C ARG A 287 18.87 -3.85 -8.77
N LEU A 288 17.68 -3.49 -8.28
CA LEU A 288 16.68 -2.85 -9.12
C LEU A 288 17.09 -1.42 -9.51
N VAL A 289 17.60 -0.63 -8.56
CA VAL A 289 18.09 0.73 -8.83
C VAL A 289 19.28 0.69 -9.80
N SER A 290 20.22 -0.23 -9.58
CA SER A 290 21.38 -0.44 -10.46
C SER A 290 21.02 -0.88 -11.88
N TRP A 291 19.88 -1.56 -12.04
CA TRP A 291 19.35 -1.93 -13.35
C TRP A 291 18.65 -0.75 -14.03
N ALA A 292 17.83 0.00 -13.29
CA ALA A 292 17.05 1.13 -13.82
C ALA A 292 17.92 2.39 -14.11
N CYS A 293 18.92 2.64 -13.27
CA CYS A 293 19.88 3.76 -13.39
C CYS A 293 21.32 3.22 -13.30
N PRO A 294 21.87 2.66 -14.39
CA PRO A 294 23.22 2.09 -14.41
C PRO A 294 24.32 3.02 -13.91
N GLU A 295 24.17 4.33 -14.10
CA GLU A 295 25.11 5.36 -13.65
C GLU A 295 25.24 5.43 -12.12
N LEU A 296 24.22 4.98 -11.37
CA LEU A 296 24.23 5.00 -9.90
C LEU A 296 24.87 3.75 -9.28
N ARG A 297 25.26 2.76 -10.10
CA ARG A 297 25.83 1.48 -9.62
C ARG A 297 26.98 1.64 -8.62
N PRO A 298 27.98 2.52 -8.84
CA PRO A 298 29.09 2.66 -7.89
C PRO A 298 28.61 3.16 -6.53
N VAL A 299 27.73 4.17 -6.51
CA VAL A 299 27.22 4.79 -5.28
C VAL A 299 26.32 3.81 -4.52
N VAL A 300 25.37 3.18 -5.22
CA VAL A 300 24.46 2.18 -4.64
C VAL A 300 25.25 0.98 -4.09
N GLY A 301 26.27 0.52 -4.82
CA GLY A 301 27.17 -0.55 -4.37
C GLY A 301 27.91 -0.18 -3.09
N ALA A 302 28.49 1.03 -3.02
CA ALA A 302 29.20 1.51 -1.83
C ALA A 302 28.28 1.63 -0.61
N VAL A 303 27.07 2.20 -0.78
CA VAL A 303 26.07 2.31 0.28
C VAL A 303 25.64 0.93 0.77
N THR A 304 25.30 0.02 -0.14
CA THR A 304 24.87 -1.35 0.21
C THR A 304 25.95 -2.07 1.00
N ALA A 305 27.21 -1.98 0.56
CA ALA A 305 28.32 -2.63 1.24
C ALA A 305 28.60 -2.04 2.62
N ALA A 306 28.41 -0.73 2.81
CA ALA A 306 28.52 -0.09 4.12
C ALA A 306 27.43 -0.59 5.09
N VAL A 307 26.18 -0.70 4.61
CA VAL A 307 25.05 -1.26 5.38
C VAL A 307 25.30 -2.72 5.75
N GLU A 308 25.75 -3.54 4.79
CA GLU A 308 26.07 -4.96 5.03
C GLU A 308 27.18 -5.18 6.06
N ARG A 309 28.20 -4.31 6.08
CA ARG A 309 29.28 -4.38 7.07
C ARG A 309 28.89 -3.80 8.43
N GLY A 310 28.09 -2.74 8.43
CA GLY A 310 27.84 -1.91 9.61
C GLY A 310 26.65 -2.33 10.46
N LEU A 311 25.60 -2.91 9.87
CA LEU A 311 24.43 -3.32 10.66
C LEU A 311 24.77 -4.53 11.54
N PRO A 312 24.57 -4.46 12.87
CA PRO A 312 24.76 -5.60 13.77
C PRO A 312 23.51 -6.48 13.86
N ASP A 313 23.64 -7.67 14.44
CA ASP A 313 22.49 -8.41 14.98
C ASP A 313 22.09 -7.78 16.32
N VAL A 314 20.79 -7.55 16.53
CA VAL A 314 20.24 -6.90 17.72
C VAL A 314 19.07 -7.70 18.29
N ALA A 315 18.75 -7.46 19.55
CA ALA A 315 17.51 -7.95 20.14
C ALA A 315 16.32 -7.44 19.31
N ALA A 316 15.48 -8.36 18.85
CA ALA A 316 14.33 -8.03 18.02
C ALA A 316 13.23 -7.41 18.89
N ALA A 317 12.61 -6.36 18.37
CA ALA A 317 11.49 -5.66 18.98
C ALA A 317 10.39 -5.42 17.94
N PRO A 318 9.15 -5.12 18.37
CA PRO A 318 8.07 -4.84 17.43
C PRO A 318 8.44 -3.72 16.46
N VAL A 319 8.22 -3.95 15.17
CA VAL A 319 8.32 -2.94 14.11
C VAL A 319 7.04 -2.93 13.29
N HIS A 320 6.58 -1.74 12.91
CA HIS A 320 5.49 -1.54 11.97
C HIS A 320 5.86 -2.12 10.61
N GLY A 321 7.11 -1.97 10.19
CA GLY A 321 7.68 -2.57 8.98
C GLY A 321 7.34 -1.83 7.68
N ASP A 322 6.28 -1.01 7.68
CA ASP A 322 5.94 -0.11 6.55
C ASP A 322 5.56 1.32 7.00
N LEU A 323 6.24 1.85 8.03
CA LEU A 323 5.89 3.16 8.63
C LEU A 323 6.14 4.34 7.68
N LYS A 324 5.08 5.10 7.38
CA LYS A 324 5.05 6.25 6.46
C LYS A 324 4.02 7.26 6.91
N ALA A 325 4.11 8.50 6.40
CA ALA A 325 3.21 9.58 6.80
C ALA A 325 1.73 9.35 6.41
N ASP A 326 1.44 8.53 5.41
CA ASP A 326 0.08 8.13 5.03
C ASP A 326 -0.48 6.99 5.91
N HIS A 327 0.37 6.34 6.72
CA HIS A 327 0.00 5.21 7.59
C HIS A 327 -0.19 5.62 9.06
N VAL A 328 -0.12 6.92 9.35
CA VAL A 328 -0.25 7.49 10.70
C VAL A 328 -1.33 8.56 10.66
N PHE A 329 -2.31 8.47 11.56
CA PHE A 329 -3.39 9.44 11.71
C PHE A 329 -3.28 10.13 13.06
N LEU A 330 -3.60 11.43 13.09
CA LEU A 330 -3.68 12.22 14.31
C LEU A 330 -5.10 12.75 14.50
N GLU A 331 -5.66 12.56 15.69
CA GLU A 331 -6.91 13.23 16.06
C GLU A 331 -6.70 14.75 16.26
N ARG A 332 -7.80 15.52 16.27
CA ARG A 332 -7.76 17.00 16.23
C ARG A 332 -6.91 17.63 17.33
N ASP A 333 -6.83 17.00 18.49
CA ASP A 333 -6.07 17.53 19.63
C ASP A 333 -4.60 17.06 19.63
N GLY A 334 -4.19 16.25 18.63
CA GLY A 334 -2.82 15.78 18.44
C GLY A 334 -2.33 14.75 19.47
N GLU A 335 -3.15 14.43 20.47
CA GLU A 335 -2.76 13.52 21.56
C GLU A 335 -2.86 12.04 21.21
N ARG A 336 -3.74 11.67 20.27
CA ARG A 336 -3.91 10.27 19.84
C ARG A 336 -3.39 10.05 18.44
N VAL A 337 -2.46 9.11 18.36
CA VAL A 337 -1.87 8.61 17.13
C VAL A 337 -2.48 7.26 16.79
N ILE A 338 -3.00 7.10 15.58
CA ILE A 338 -3.58 5.85 15.10
C ILE A 338 -2.71 5.30 13.97
N PHE A 339 -2.23 4.07 14.14
CA PHE A 339 -1.53 3.34 13.09
C PHE A 339 -2.50 2.56 12.21
N ILE A 340 -2.24 2.57 10.90
CA ILE A 340 -2.92 1.74 9.91
C ILE A 340 -1.90 0.95 9.09
N ASP A 341 -2.37 -0.03 8.31
CA ASP A 341 -1.54 -0.88 7.45
C ASP A 341 -0.51 -1.74 8.20
N LEU A 342 -0.97 -2.42 9.24
CA LEU A 342 -0.16 -3.31 10.11
C LEU A 342 0.13 -4.71 9.52
N ASP A 343 0.00 -4.91 8.20
CA ASP A 343 0.25 -6.22 7.55
C ASP A 343 1.73 -6.61 7.56
N SER A 344 2.60 -5.63 7.73
CA SER A 344 4.06 -5.80 7.70
C SER A 344 4.66 -5.89 9.10
N VAL A 345 3.83 -5.86 10.15
CA VAL A 345 4.30 -5.93 11.53
C VAL A 345 5.08 -7.22 11.75
N ALA A 346 6.25 -7.06 12.38
CA ALA A 346 7.15 -8.14 12.71
C ALA A 346 8.00 -7.77 13.93
N LEU A 347 8.75 -8.73 14.44
CA LEU A 347 9.90 -8.50 15.29
C LEU A 347 11.11 -8.20 14.41
N GLY A 348 11.84 -7.12 14.68
CA GLY A 348 13.04 -6.76 13.92
C GLY A 348 13.86 -5.72 14.66
N ASP A 349 14.79 -5.07 13.96
CA ASP A 349 15.51 -3.94 14.55
C ASP A 349 14.57 -2.74 14.71
N PRO A 350 14.29 -2.26 15.94
CA PRO A 350 13.34 -1.17 16.18
C PRO A 350 13.73 0.15 15.51
N VAL A 351 15.00 0.33 15.14
CA VAL A 351 15.48 1.52 14.43
C VAL A 351 15.01 1.57 12.97
N ARG A 352 14.49 0.47 12.43
CA ARG A 352 13.98 0.41 11.05
C ARG A 352 12.78 1.34 10.84
N ASP A 353 11.84 1.38 11.76
CA ASP A 353 10.64 2.24 11.63
C ASP A 353 10.96 3.75 11.58
N PRO A 354 11.71 4.33 12.53
CA PRO A 354 12.05 5.75 12.47
C PRO A 354 12.90 6.08 11.25
N ALA A 355 13.78 5.17 10.81
CA ALA A 355 14.55 5.35 9.58
C ALA A 355 13.64 5.30 8.34
N HIS A 356 12.61 4.46 8.34
CA HIS A 356 11.63 4.36 7.26
C HIS A 356 10.84 5.65 7.08
N LEU A 357 10.28 6.17 8.16
CA LEU A 357 9.56 7.44 8.13
C LEU A 357 10.50 8.59 7.74
N TRP A 358 11.69 8.66 8.34
CA TRP A 358 12.68 9.69 8.00
C TRP A 358 13.08 9.66 6.52
N ALA A 359 13.31 8.49 5.93
CA ALA A 359 13.67 8.35 4.53
C ALA A 359 12.53 8.74 3.59
N TYR A 360 11.28 8.44 3.96
CA TYR A 360 10.11 8.86 3.19
C TYR A 360 9.89 10.38 3.22
N LEU A 361 10.07 11.01 4.39
CA LEU A 361 10.01 12.45 4.54
C LEU A 361 11.11 13.13 3.72
N THR A 362 12.38 12.75 3.95
CA THR A 362 13.54 13.38 3.30
C THR A 362 13.65 13.08 1.81
N GLY A 363 13.16 11.91 1.38
CA GLY A 363 12.99 11.56 -0.03
C GLY A 363 11.84 12.30 -0.73
N GLY A 364 11.03 13.08 0.01
CA GLY A 364 9.95 13.91 -0.53
C GLY A 364 8.76 13.10 -1.10
N VAL A 365 8.60 11.84 -0.70
CA VAL A 365 7.58 10.96 -1.28
C VAL A 365 6.18 11.46 -0.90
N GLY A 366 5.43 11.96 -1.88
CA GLY A 366 4.10 12.56 -1.66
C GLY A 366 4.13 13.97 -1.07
N LEU A 367 5.31 14.60 -1.00
CA LEU A 367 5.53 15.92 -0.39
C LEU A 367 6.12 16.92 -1.39
N ASP A 368 5.92 16.71 -2.70
CA ASP A 368 6.52 17.50 -3.78
C ASP A 368 6.23 19.01 -3.66
N THR A 369 5.09 19.38 -3.04
CA THR A 369 4.66 20.78 -2.84
C THR A 369 5.12 21.38 -1.50
N VAL A 370 5.70 20.59 -0.60
CA VAL A 370 6.12 21.05 0.73
C VAL A 370 7.55 21.60 0.65
N PRO A 371 7.81 22.82 1.16
CA PRO A 371 9.16 23.39 1.15
C PRO A 371 10.17 22.48 1.86
N ALA A 372 11.33 22.25 1.23
CA ALA A 372 12.37 21.36 1.75
C ALA A 372 12.84 21.70 3.18
N GLY A 373 12.82 22.99 3.55
CA GLY A 373 13.13 23.42 4.93
C GLY A 373 12.15 22.87 5.96
N ARG A 374 10.85 22.82 5.63
CA ARG A 374 9.82 22.26 6.51
C ARG A 374 9.93 20.74 6.63
N ILE A 375 10.23 20.06 5.53
CA ILE A 375 10.50 18.61 5.53
C ILE A 375 11.68 18.29 6.44
N ARG A 376 12.77 19.04 6.35
CA ARG A 376 13.94 18.89 7.23
C ARG A 376 13.57 19.13 8.70
N ALA A 377 12.83 20.20 8.99
CA ALA A 377 12.37 20.49 10.35
C ALA A 377 11.50 19.34 10.92
N ALA A 378 10.60 18.79 10.11
CA ALA A 378 9.78 17.64 10.48
C ALA A 378 10.65 16.41 10.80
N ALA A 379 11.56 16.06 9.90
CA ALA A 379 12.43 14.91 10.04
C ALA A 379 13.34 15.03 11.26
N THR A 380 13.93 16.21 11.51
CA THR A 380 14.74 16.48 12.69
C THR A 380 13.93 16.36 13.98
N ALA A 381 12.78 17.04 14.07
CA ALA A 381 11.94 17.00 15.26
C ALA A 381 11.44 15.59 15.59
N PHE A 382 11.10 14.80 14.56
CA PHE A 382 10.70 13.40 14.73
C PHE A 382 11.84 12.55 15.31
N VAL A 383 13.04 12.66 14.73
CA VAL A 383 14.21 11.86 15.15
C VAL A 383 14.65 12.22 16.56
N GLU A 384 14.74 13.51 16.89
CA GLU A 384 15.09 13.98 18.23
C GLU A 384 14.11 13.45 19.28
N GLU A 385 12.81 13.58 19.00
CA GLU A 385 11.77 13.11 19.92
C GLU A 385 11.78 11.59 20.08
N TYR A 386 11.96 10.83 18.99
CA TYR A 386 12.00 9.36 19.06
C TYR A 386 13.18 8.89 19.93
N PHE A 387 14.38 9.41 19.67
CA PHE A 387 15.58 9.02 20.42
C PHE A 387 15.62 9.54 21.86
N ALA A 388 14.75 10.49 22.24
CA ALA A 388 14.56 10.87 23.63
C ALA A 388 13.75 9.83 24.45
N HIS A 389 13.02 8.92 23.77
CA HIS A 389 12.10 7.97 24.41
C HIS A 389 12.52 6.50 24.27
N VAL A 390 13.68 6.21 23.69
CA VAL A 390 14.19 4.84 23.48
C VAL A 390 15.62 4.71 24.01
N PRO A 391 16.16 3.48 24.17
CA PRO A 391 17.54 3.30 24.62
C PRO A 391 18.56 4.04 23.74
N ALA A 392 19.47 4.79 24.37
CA ALA A 392 20.47 5.61 23.67
C ALA A 392 21.32 4.82 22.65
N ALA A 393 21.59 3.54 22.95
CA ALA A 393 22.34 2.63 22.08
C ALA A 393 21.67 2.42 20.69
N TRP A 394 20.36 2.66 20.57
CA TRP A 394 19.66 2.55 19.30
C TRP A 394 20.09 3.60 18.28
N ARG A 395 20.52 4.78 18.75
CA ARG A 395 20.93 5.89 17.88
C ARG A 395 22.17 5.57 17.04
N ALA A 396 23.07 4.73 17.54
CA ALA A 396 24.35 4.42 16.90
C ALA A 396 24.22 3.79 15.50
N ARG A 397 23.09 3.12 15.21
CA ARG A 397 22.83 2.45 13.92
C ARG A 397 21.85 3.18 13.01
N PHE A 398 21.34 4.34 13.44
CA PHE A 398 20.30 5.07 12.70
C PHE A 398 20.74 5.48 11.29
N SER A 399 21.96 6.01 11.14
CA SER A 399 22.53 6.40 9.84
C SER A 399 22.55 5.26 8.82
N LEU A 400 22.94 4.06 9.24
CA LEU A 400 22.99 2.86 8.40
C LEU A 400 21.58 2.43 7.96
N HIS A 401 20.61 2.44 8.89
CA HIS A 401 19.21 2.17 8.56
C HIS A 401 18.66 3.19 7.57
N CYS A 402 18.93 4.48 7.77
CA CYS A 402 18.53 5.55 6.85
C CYS A 402 19.12 5.35 5.45
N ALA A 403 20.40 5.01 5.37
CA ALA A 403 21.08 4.79 4.09
C ALA A 403 20.49 3.59 3.33
N GLY A 404 20.31 2.43 3.98
CA GLY A 404 19.68 1.25 3.38
C GLY A 404 18.24 1.52 2.94
N THR A 405 17.45 2.17 3.82
CA THR A 405 16.07 2.53 3.54
C THR A 405 15.95 3.51 2.37
N LEU A 406 16.86 4.48 2.20
CA LEU A 406 16.81 5.39 1.06
C LEU A 406 17.05 4.66 -0.28
N VAL A 407 17.84 3.58 -0.29
CA VAL A 407 17.95 2.69 -1.46
C VAL A 407 16.63 1.95 -1.72
N GLU A 408 15.94 1.50 -0.66
CA GLU A 408 14.60 0.92 -0.77
C GLU A 408 13.55 1.93 -1.27
N VAL A 409 13.62 3.19 -0.82
CA VAL A 409 12.78 4.31 -1.27
C VAL A 409 13.01 4.59 -2.76
N ALA A 410 14.28 4.69 -3.20
CA ALA A 410 14.64 4.85 -4.60
C ALA A 410 14.05 3.71 -5.46
N SER A 411 14.19 2.46 -5.00
CA SER A 411 13.55 1.30 -5.64
C SER A 411 12.03 1.43 -5.69
N GLY A 412 11.41 1.93 -4.62
CA GLY A 412 9.97 2.22 -4.53
C GLY A 412 9.49 3.27 -5.53
N ILE A 413 10.20 4.39 -5.64
CA ILE A 413 9.93 5.49 -6.59
C ILE A 413 9.93 4.96 -8.03
N PHE A 414 10.97 4.18 -8.40
CA PHE A 414 11.02 3.52 -9.69
C PHE A 414 9.85 2.55 -9.90
N ARG A 415 9.58 1.65 -8.94
CA ARG A 415 8.49 0.65 -9.07
C ARG A 415 7.11 1.29 -9.20
N ARG A 416 6.88 2.45 -8.59
CA ARG A 416 5.62 3.20 -8.69
C ARG A 416 5.56 4.12 -9.91
N GLN A 417 6.63 4.17 -10.72
CA GLN A 417 6.72 5.02 -11.91
C GLN A 417 6.31 6.46 -11.59
N GLU A 418 6.80 7.00 -10.47
CA GLU A 418 6.45 8.37 -10.05
C GLU A 418 6.82 9.40 -11.13
N PRO A 419 6.11 10.54 -11.21
CA PRO A 419 6.53 11.65 -12.06
C PRO A 419 7.98 12.04 -11.77
N ALA A 420 8.79 12.19 -12.83
CA ALA A 420 10.23 12.43 -12.73
C ALA A 420 10.99 11.41 -11.86
N TRP A 421 10.55 10.13 -11.86
CA TRP A 421 11.13 9.09 -11.00
C TRP A 421 12.65 8.99 -11.10
N ARG A 422 13.25 9.24 -12.26
CA ARG A 422 14.70 9.12 -12.46
C ARG A 422 15.46 10.14 -11.61
N ASP A 423 15.04 11.41 -11.65
CA ASP A 423 15.64 12.48 -10.86
C ASP A 423 15.42 12.25 -9.36
N LYS A 424 14.22 11.80 -8.98
CA LYS A 424 13.91 11.42 -7.60
C LYS A 424 14.76 10.25 -7.10
N VAL A 425 15.02 9.23 -7.95
CA VAL A 425 15.91 8.11 -7.64
C VAL A 425 17.35 8.59 -7.41
N ILE A 426 17.86 9.45 -8.28
CA ILE A 426 19.20 10.04 -8.14
C ILE A 426 19.29 10.80 -6.82
N ALA A 427 18.31 11.66 -6.51
CA ALA A 427 18.28 12.43 -5.28
C ALA A 427 18.23 11.53 -4.03
N ALA A 428 17.43 10.47 -4.03
CA ALA A 428 17.35 9.51 -2.92
C ALA A 428 18.67 8.74 -2.70
N VAL A 429 19.34 8.32 -3.77
CA VAL A 429 20.66 7.66 -3.67
C VAL A 429 21.74 8.62 -3.15
N GLU A 430 21.72 9.88 -3.56
CA GLU A 430 22.64 10.90 -3.02
C GLU A 430 22.36 11.23 -1.55
N LEU A 431 21.11 11.20 -1.11
CA LEU A 431 20.77 11.25 0.31
C LEU A 431 21.29 10.01 1.05
N ALA A 432 21.20 8.82 0.44
CA ALA A 432 21.67 7.57 1.06
C ALA A 432 23.18 7.62 1.30
N ARG A 433 23.94 8.14 0.34
CA ARG A 433 25.38 8.38 0.48
C ARG A 433 25.68 9.37 1.60
N ARG A 434 24.95 10.49 1.67
CA ARG A 434 25.12 11.50 2.72
C ARG A 434 24.76 11.02 4.12
N ALA A 435 23.81 10.10 4.25
CA ALA A 435 23.45 9.52 5.53
C ALA A 435 24.57 8.69 6.18
N LEU A 436 25.59 8.28 5.40
CA LEU A 436 26.75 7.52 5.88
C LEU A 436 27.95 8.40 6.28
N LEU A 437 27.92 9.69 5.94
CA LEU A 437 28.92 10.70 6.31
C LEU A 437 28.55 11.33 7.65
#